data_AF-A0A7S4MS37-F1
#
_entry.id   AF-A0A7S4MS37-F1
#
_cell.length_a   1.000
_cell.length_b   1.000
_cell.length_c   1.000
_cell.angle_alpha   90.00
_cell.angle_beta   90.00
_cell.angle_gamma   90.00
#
_symmetry.space_group_name_H-M   'P 1'
#
loop_
_entity.id
_entity.type
_entity.pdbx_description
1 polymer ?
#
loop_
_entity_poly.entity_id
_entity_poly.type
_entity_poly.pdbx_seq_one_letter_code
_entity_poly.pdbx_strand_id
1 'polypeptide(L)'
;FLYFKVHEDGIIIGNNEKGFSHENISALCNIGASTKEGNNRKGFIGKKGIGFKSVFRVSTAPEIHSNGFHISFDIGEDGKDKIGYIKPRWLDELHPDVQDLQSDMKTIIRLPYKNTYTSDDRHRLNTEISQIDSTLLLFLNTLRQIRVYK
;
A
#
# COMPACT_ATOMS: atom_id res chain seq x y z
N PHE A 1 -4.71 7.11 12.82
CA PHE A 1 -5.52 5.90 12.77
C PHE A 1 -5.26 5.19 11.45
N LEU A 2 -5.49 3.89 11.42
CA LEU A 2 -5.33 3.03 10.26
C LEU A 2 -6.70 2.41 9.94
N TYR A 3 -7.14 2.55 8.71
CA TYR A 3 -8.39 2.04 8.17
C TYR A 3 -8.07 0.88 7.25
N PHE A 4 -8.79 -0.23 7.39
CA PHE A 4 -8.75 -1.34 6.47
C PHE A 4 -10.18 -1.69 6.07
N LYS A 5 -10.44 -1.82 4.78
CA LYS A 5 -11.69 -2.35 4.24
C LYS A 5 -11.39 -3.37 3.16
N VAL A 6 -12.00 -4.54 3.27
CA VAL A 6 -11.93 -5.60 2.26
C VAL A 6 -13.13 -5.45 1.34
N HIS A 7 -12.89 -5.37 0.04
CA HIS A 7 -13.90 -5.36 -1.00
C HIS A 7 -13.88 -6.67 -1.79
N GLU A 8 -14.90 -6.89 -2.63
CA GLU A 8 -14.94 -8.03 -3.54
C GLU A 8 -13.84 -7.96 -4.61
N ASP A 9 -13.49 -6.75 -5.06
CA ASP A 9 -12.54 -6.45 -6.12
C ASP A 9 -11.13 -6.05 -5.63
N GLY A 10 -10.96 -5.83 -4.32
CA GLY A 10 -9.66 -5.48 -3.77
C GLY A 10 -9.68 -5.12 -2.28
N ILE A 11 -8.65 -4.42 -1.83
CA ILE A 11 -8.50 -3.97 -0.44
C ILE A 11 -8.21 -2.48 -0.44
N ILE A 12 -8.80 -1.76 0.51
CA ILE A 12 -8.55 -0.34 0.75
C ILE A 12 -7.92 -0.17 2.12
N ILE A 13 -6.79 0.54 2.16
CA ILE A 13 -6.01 0.82 3.35
C ILE A 13 -5.86 2.33 3.47
N GLY A 14 -6.40 2.94 4.53
CA GLY A 14 -6.32 4.37 4.77
C GLY A 14 -5.53 4.71 6.02
N ASN A 15 -4.77 5.81 6.02
CA ASN A 15 -4.25 6.39 7.26
C ASN A 15 -4.28 7.91 7.20
N ASN A 16 -4.33 8.55 8.37
CA ASN A 16 -4.43 10.01 8.50
C ASN A 16 -3.12 10.67 8.95
N GLU A 17 -1.96 10.08 8.64
CA GLU A 17 -0.67 10.67 8.96
C GLU A 17 -0.34 11.87 8.05
N LYS A 18 0.93 12.21 7.86
CA LYS A 18 1.31 13.40 7.06
C LYS A 18 1.10 13.23 5.55
N GLY A 19 0.76 12.03 5.09
CA GLY A 19 0.71 11.71 3.67
C GLY A 19 2.10 11.55 3.04
N PHE A 20 2.14 11.25 1.74
CA PHE A 20 3.38 11.15 0.98
C PHE A 20 3.84 12.49 0.42
N SER A 21 5.16 12.70 0.47
CA SER A 21 5.86 13.75 -0.26
C SER A 21 6.32 13.26 -1.63
N HIS A 22 6.81 14.17 -2.46
CA HIS A 22 7.40 13.83 -3.76
C HIS A 22 8.58 12.84 -3.63
N GLU A 23 9.41 13.00 -2.61
CA GLU A 23 10.53 12.10 -2.31
C GLU A 23 10.04 10.70 -1.94
N ASN A 24 8.91 10.59 -1.23
CA ASN A 24 8.30 9.29 -0.94
C ASN A 24 7.83 8.61 -2.24
N ILE A 25 7.14 9.34 -3.11
CA ILE A 25 6.69 8.82 -4.41
C ILE A 25 7.88 8.40 -5.28
N SER A 26 8.93 9.22 -5.36
CA SER A 26 10.15 8.90 -6.10
C SER A 26 10.85 7.65 -5.56
N ALA A 27 10.92 7.49 -4.23
CA ALA A 27 11.46 6.27 -3.61
C ALA A 27 10.62 5.02 -3.94
N LEU A 28 9.29 5.16 -4.03
CA LEU A 28 8.40 4.08 -4.48
C LEU A 28 8.57 3.77 -5.98
N CYS A 29 9.02 4.70 -6.80
CA CYS A 29 9.33 4.39 -8.21
C CYS A 29 10.62 3.55 -8.32
N ASN A 30 11.57 3.73 -7.38
CA ASN A 30 12.91 3.14 -7.38
C ASN A 30 12.98 1.75 -6.70
N ILE A 31 11.90 0.97 -6.75
CA ILE A 31 11.75 -0.34 -6.06
C ILE A 31 12.86 -1.37 -6.41
N GLY A 32 13.59 -1.21 -7.52
CA GLY A 32 14.74 -2.05 -7.88
C GLY A 32 16.11 -1.55 -7.42
N ALA A 33 16.25 -0.31 -6.92
CA ALA A 33 17.46 0.21 -6.31
C ALA A 33 17.56 -0.22 -4.84
N SER A 34 17.52 -1.54 -4.58
CA SER A 34 18.02 -2.03 -3.30
C SER A 34 19.52 -1.71 -3.26
N THR A 35 19.90 -0.70 -2.49
CA THR A 35 21.27 -0.56 -1.98
C THR A 35 21.60 -1.81 -1.17
N LYS A 36 22.13 -2.82 -1.86
CA LYS A 36 23.23 -3.58 -1.29
C LYS A 36 24.36 -2.56 -1.16
N GLU A 37 24.71 -2.25 0.08
CA GLU A 37 25.98 -1.68 0.56
C GLU A 37 25.81 -0.45 1.48
N GLY A 38 26.18 -0.70 2.74
CA GLY A 38 26.88 0.22 3.64
C GLY A 38 26.40 1.66 3.75
N ASN A 39 25.51 1.95 4.70
CA ASN A 39 25.89 2.93 5.73
C ASN A 39 25.00 2.92 6.98
N ASN A 40 25.68 2.99 8.11
CA ASN A 40 25.12 3.06 9.46
C ASN A 40 24.49 4.43 9.72
N ARG A 41 23.15 4.55 9.66
CA ARG A 41 22.41 5.56 10.44
C ARG A 41 21.26 4.90 11.19
N LYS A 42 21.28 5.06 12.51
CA LYS A 42 20.28 4.62 13.49
C LYS A 42 19.03 5.51 13.36
N GLY A 43 17.84 4.92 13.43
CA GLY A 43 16.66 5.67 13.88
C GLY A 43 15.40 5.74 13.01
N PHE A 44 15.20 4.88 11.99
CA PHE A 44 13.88 4.73 11.37
C PHE A 44 13.57 3.25 11.13
N ILE A 45 12.41 2.81 11.63
CA ILE A 45 11.81 1.52 11.26
C ILE A 45 11.46 1.63 9.78
N GLY A 46 11.98 0.70 8.96
CA GLY A 46 12.01 0.81 7.49
C GLY A 46 13.27 0.21 6.83
N LYS A 47 14.17 -0.41 7.60
CA LYS A 47 15.48 -0.89 7.13
C LYS A 47 15.47 -2.20 6.31
N LYS A 48 14.33 -2.60 5.75
CA LYS A 48 14.22 -3.71 4.81
C LYS A 48 13.30 -3.27 3.68
N GLY A 49 13.84 -3.17 2.46
CA GLY A 49 13.13 -2.88 1.20
C GLY A 49 12.15 -3.99 0.79
N ILE A 50 11.25 -4.36 1.69
CA ILE A 50 10.23 -5.41 1.60
C ILE A 50 8.81 -4.81 1.78
N GLY A 51 8.69 -3.63 2.38
CA GLY A 51 7.41 -3.06 2.83
C GLY A 51 6.39 -2.78 1.73
N PHE A 52 6.79 -2.11 0.64
CA PHE A 52 5.86 -1.85 -0.48
C PHE A 52 5.84 -2.97 -1.51
N LYS A 53 6.92 -3.76 -1.66
CA LYS A 53 6.94 -4.89 -2.62
C LYS A 53 5.89 -5.96 -2.32
N SER A 54 5.52 -6.12 -1.05
CA SER A 54 4.50 -7.08 -0.63
C SER A 54 3.12 -6.81 -1.24
N VAL A 55 2.80 -5.54 -1.58
CA VAL A 55 1.51 -5.20 -2.20
C VAL A 55 1.34 -5.88 -3.56
N PHE A 56 2.45 -6.13 -4.26
CA PHE A 56 2.45 -6.84 -5.54
C PHE A 56 2.18 -8.34 -5.42
N ARG A 57 2.06 -8.88 -4.21
CA ARG A 57 1.51 -10.24 -4.00
C ARG A 57 0.01 -10.28 -4.21
N VAL A 58 -0.68 -9.19 -3.88
CA VAL A 58 -2.15 -9.07 -3.92
C VAL A 58 -2.64 -8.38 -5.19
N SER A 59 -1.87 -7.42 -5.71
CA SER A 59 -2.26 -6.58 -6.85
C SER A 59 -1.18 -6.51 -7.93
N THR A 60 -1.56 -6.38 -9.19
CA THR A 60 -0.65 -5.98 -10.30
C THR A 60 -0.65 -4.48 -10.54
N ALA A 61 -1.59 -3.74 -9.97
CA ALA A 61 -1.76 -2.30 -10.19
C ALA A 61 -2.17 -1.58 -8.90
N PRO A 62 -1.35 -1.65 -7.83
CA PRO A 62 -1.62 -0.94 -6.58
C PRO A 62 -1.71 0.57 -6.83
N GLU A 63 -2.69 1.18 -6.18
CA GLU A 63 -3.04 2.59 -6.30
C GLU A 63 -2.69 3.32 -5.01
N ILE A 64 -2.18 4.55 -5.13
CA ILE A 64 -1.83 5.42 -4.02
C ILE A 64 -2.50 6.77 -4.22
N HIS A 65 -3.25 7.18 -3.21
CA HIS A 65 -3.91 8.47 -3.14
C HIS A 65 -3.42 9.20 -1.90
N SER A 66 -2.64 10.27 -2.08
CA SER A 66 -2.10 11.02 -0.95
C SER A 66 -1.68 12.42 -1.34
N ASN A 67 -2.09 13.44 -0.59
CA ASN A 67 -1.67 14.84 -0.81
C ASN A 67 -1.78 15.31 -2.29
N GLY A 68 -2.85 14.92 -2.99
CA GLY A 68 -3.07 15.24 -4.40
C GLY A 68 -2.37 14.31 -5.41
N PHE A 69 -1.53 13.38 -4.96
CA PHE A 69 -1.09 12.26 -5.78
C PHE A 69 -2.23 11.26 -5.93
N HIS A 70 -2.58 10.92 -7.17
CA HIS A 70 -3.51 9.83 -7.52
C HIS A 70 -2.84 8.98 -8.59
N ILE A 71 -2.15 7.92 -8.17
CA ILE A 71 -1.25 7.18 -9.04
C ILE A 71 -1.44 5.67 -8.90
N SER A 72 -1.18 4.92 -9.98
CA SER A 72 -1.13 3.46 -10.00
C SER A 72 0.23 2.97 -10.47
N PHE A 73 0.75 1.91 -9.83
CA PHE A 73 2.00 1.25 -10.21
C PHE A 73 1.71 -0.05 -10.97
N ASP A 74 1.43 0.07 -12.26
CA ASP A 74 1.12 -1.08 -13.11
C ASP A 74 2.39 -1.86 -13.48
N ILE A 75 2.46 -3.12 -13.05
CA ILE A 75 3.56 -4.06 -13.36
C ILE A 75 3.20 -5.06 -14.47
N GLY A 76 2.01 -4.96 -15.08
CA GLY A 76 1.51 -5.92 -16.05
C GLY A 76 1.19 -7.29 -15.45
N GLU A 77 0.58 -8.18 -16.25
CA GLU A 77 0.17 -9.51 -15.79
C GLU A 77 1.36 -10.41 -15.43
N ASP A 78 2.49 -10.26 -16.11
CA ASP A 78 3.66 -11.12 -15.93
C ASP A 78 4.54 -10.73 -14.74
N GLY A 79 4.46 -9.49 -14.23
CA GLY A 79 5.15 -8.99 -13.03
C GLY A 79 6.67 -9.21 -12.96
N LYS A 80 7.30 -9.69 -14.04
CA LYS A 80 8.66 -10.22 -14.09
C LYS A 80 9.67 -9.26 -14.72
N ASP A 81 9.22 -8.26 -15.49
CA ASP A 81 10.11 -7.50 -16.38
C ASP A 81 10.42 -6.06 -15.95
N LYS A 82 10.07 -5.63 -14.73
CA LYS A 82 10.47 -4.30 -14.22
C LYS A 82 11.51 -4.43 -13.10
N ILE A 83 12.66 -4.99 -13.44
CA ILE A 83 13.83 -5.04 -12.53
C ILE A 83 14.52 -3.66 -12.57
N GLY A 84 14.19 -2.78 -11.62
CA GLY A 84 14.88 -1.49 -11.45
C GLY A 84 13.96 -0.34 -11.05
N TYR A 85 12.95 -0.11 -11.89
CA TYR A 85 12.12 1.09 -11.85
C TYR A 85 10.68 0.80 -12.29
N ILE A 86 9.70 1.28 -11.53
CA ILE A 86 8.29 1.23 -11.91
C ILE A 86 7.81 2.66 -12.09
N LYS A 87 7.37 2.99 -13.30
CA LYS A 87 6.78 4.29 -13.62
C LYS A 87 5.32 4.32 -13.14
N PRO A 88 4.94 5.24 -12.25
CA PRO A 88 3.54 5.41 -11.89
C PRO A 88 2.76 6.07 -13.03
N ARG A 89 1.48 5.72 -13.14
CA ARG A 89 0.51 6.36 -14.02
C ARG A 89 -0.47 7.17 -13.18
N TRP A 90 -0.79 8.39 -13.60
CA TRP A 90 -1.85 9.19 -12.97
C TRP A 90 -3.23 8.57 -13.23
N LEU A 91 -4.11 8.68 -12.23
CA LEU A 91 -5.49 8.23 -12.30
C LEU A 91 -6.40 9.46 -12.38
N ASP A 92 -7.24 9.50 -13.42
CA ASP A 92 -8.23 10.56 -13.62
C ASP A 92 -9.54 10.26 -12.87
N GLU A 93 -9.84 8.97 -12.73
CA GLU A 93 -11.01 8.47 -12.01
C GLU A 93 -10.61 7.77 -10.72
N LEU A 94 -11.38 8.02 -9.66
CA LEU A 94 -11.16 7.45 -8.34
C LEU A 94 -12.26 6.47 -8.00
N HIS A 95 -11.89 5.37 -7.35
CA HIS A 95 -12.86 4.44 -6.79
C HIS A 95 -13.81 5.16 -5.81
N PRO A 96 -15.12 4.85 -5.74
CA PRO A 96 -16.07 5.54 -4.85
C PRO A 96 -15.60 5.62 -3.40
N ASP A 97 -15.17 4.51 -2.80
CA ASP A 97 -14.63 4.53 -1.44
C ASP A 97 -13.36 5.38 -1.29
N VAL A 98 -12.54 5.48 -2.34
CA VAL A 98 -11.37 6.37 -2.29
C VAL A 98 -11.85 7.82 -2.22
N GLN A 99 -12.88 8.20 -2.99
CA GLN A 99 -13.47 9.54 -2.96
C GLN A 99 -14.04 9.86 -1.58
N ASP A 100 -14.84 8.95 -1.02
CA ASP A 100 -15.48 9.12 0.29
C ASP A 100 -14.48 9.27 1.43
N LEU A 101 -13.34 8.59 1.35
CA LEU A 101 -12.33 8.59 2.41
C LEU A 101 -11.35 9.77 2.34
N GLN A 102 -11.34 10.59 1.28
CA GLN A 102 -10.32 11.65 1.12
C GLN A 102 -10.42 12.77 2.17
N SER A 103 -11.58 12.98 2.78
CA SER A 103 -11.75 13.99 3.84
C SER A 103 -11.02 13.60 5.12
N ASP A 104 -10.97 12.30 5.41
CA ASP A 104 -10.55 11.76 6.71
C ASP A 104 -9.15 11.14 6.64
N MET A 105 -8.74 10.68 5.45
CA MET A 105 -7.46 10.03 5.20
C MET A 105 -6.48 10.98 4.51
N LYS A 106 -5.20 10.85 4.87
CA LYS A 106 -4.09 11.56 4.20
C LYS A 106 -3.35 10.66 3.22
N THR A 107 -3.36 9.36 3.45
CA THR A 107 -2.91 8.35 2.48
C THR A 107 -3.96 7.25 2.40
N ILE A 108 -4.38 6.93 1.18
CA ILE A 108 -5.20 5.77 0.86
C ILE A 108 -4.40 4.92 -0.13
N ILE A 109 -4.27 3.63 0.14
CA ILE A 109 -3.70 2.63 -0.75
C ILE A 109 -4.82 1.68 -1.13
N ARG A 110 -5.13 1.58 -2.42
CA ARG A 110 -6.08 0.61 -2.96
C ARG A 110 -5.31 -0.50 -3.67
N LEU A 111 -5.63 -1.74 -3.36
CA LEU A 111 -5.00 -2.94 -3.89
C LEU A 111 -6.07 -3.76 -4.64
N PRO A 112 -6.32 -3.49 -5.93
CA PRO A 112 -7.16 -4.35 -6.76
C PRO A 112 -6.61 -5.77 -6.75
N TYR A 113 -7.45 -6.78 -6.59
CA TYR A 113 -6.98 -8.17 -6.67
C TYR A 113 -6.45 -8.49 -8.06
N LYS A 114 -5.41 -9.33 -8.11
CA LYS A 114 -5.01 -9.97 -9.37
C LYS A 114 -6.17 -10.80 -9.93
N ASN A 115 -6.25 -10.90 -11.25
CA ASN A 115 -7.20 -11.80 -11.90
C ASN A 115 -7.02 -13.27 -11.46
N THR A 116 -5.81 -13.65 -11.04
CA THR A 116 -5.48 -14.97 -10.50
C THR A 116 -5.87 -15.17 -9.03
N TYR A 117 -6.37 -14.13 -8.33
CA TYR A 117 -6.68 -14.18 -6.91
C TYR A 117 -8.05 -14.85 -6.70
N THR A 118 -8.03 -16.09 -6.24
CA THR A 118 -9.20 -16.95 -6.12
C THR A 118 -10.10 -16.54 -4.95
N SER A 119 -11.34 -17.04 -4.91
CA SER A 119 -12.23 -16.82 -3.76
C SER A 119 -11.65 -17.35 -2.45
N ASP A 120 -10.91 -18.46 -2.49
CA ASP A 120 -10.24 -19.03 -1.32
C ASP A 120 -9.10 -18.13 -0.83
N ASP A 121 -8.31 -17.56 -1.76
CA ASP A 121 -7.27 -16.58 -1.43
C ASP A 121 -7.87 -15.34 -0.74
N ARG A 122 -9.00 -14.83 -1.26
CA ARG A 122 -9.73 -13.70 -0.65
C ARG A 122 -10.25 -14.04 0.75
N HIS A 123 -10.83 -15.23 0.92
CA HIS A 123 -11.34 -15.66 2.22
C HIS A 123 -10.22 -15.79 3.26
N ARG A 124 -9.09 -16.39 2.87
CA ARG A 124 -7.91 -16.51 3.72
C ARG A 124 -7.37 -15.14 4.11
N LEU A 125 -7.24 -14.23 3.14
CA LEU A 125 -6.72 -12.88 3.39
C LEU A 125 -7.64 -12.08 4.33
N ASN A 126 -8.96 -12.17 4.14
CA ASN A 126 -9.93 -11.52 5.03
C ASN A 126 -9.83 -12.07 6.48
N THR A 127 -9.57 -13.38 6.60
CA THR A 127 -9.33 -14.03 7.90
C THR A 127 -8.04 -13.50 8.54
N GLU A 128 -6.95 -13.44 7.79
CA GLU A 128 -5.66 -12.93 8.27
C GLU A 128 -5.75 -11.43 8.67
N ILE A 129 -6.43 -10.60 7.87
CA ILE A 129 -6.65 -9.18 8.18
C ILE A 129 -7.53 -9.00 9.43
N SER A 130 -8.54 -9.85 9.61
CA SER A 130 -9.39 -9.81 10.81
C SER A 130 -8.63 -10.19 12.08
N GLN A 131 -7.52 -10.91 11.95
CA GLN A 131 -6.65 -11.30 13.07
C GLN A 131 -5.53 -10.28 13.33
N ILE A 132 -5.49 -9.17 12.59
CA ILE A 132 -4.53 -8.09 12.86
C ILE A 132 -4.80 -7.53 14.25
N ASP A 133 -3.90 -7.86 15.17
CA ASP A 133 -3.95 -7.45 16.55
C ASP A 133 -3.55 -5.97 16.70
N SER A 134 -4.26 -5.28 17.59
CA SER A 134 -3.90 -4.00 18.17
C SER A 134 -2.44 -3.92 18.67
N THR A 135 -1.78 -5.02 19.00
CA THR A 135 -0.35 -5.07 19.34
C THR A 135 0.57 -4.57 18.22
N LEU A 136 0.11 -4.53 16.96
CA LEU A 136 0.82 -3.81 15.89
C LEU A 136 0.99 -2.32 16.21
N LEU A 137 0.06 -1.70 16.95
CA LEU A 137 0.17 -0.31 17.40
C LEU A 137 1.35 -0.10 18.37
N LEU A 138 1.79 -1.13 19.10
CA LEU A 138 2.95 -1.04 20.00
C LEU A 138 4.25 -0.83 19.23
N PHE A 139 4.28 -1.22 17.95
CA PHE A 139 5.43 -1.09 17.05
C PHE A 139 5.28 0.08 16.06
N LEU A 140 4.16 0.82 16.13
CA LEU A 140 3.87 1.99 15.31
C LEU A 140 4.04 3.25 16.17
N ASN A 141 5.06 4.05 15.87
CA ASN A 141 5.38 5.24 16.69
C ASN A 141 4.36 6.39 16.57
N THR A 142 3.47 6.36 15.57
CA THR A 142 2.59 7.49 15.19
C THR A 142 1.11 7.10 15.09
N LEU A 143 0.80 5.87 14.67
CA LEU A 143 -0.58 5.38 14.59
C LEU A 143 -1.09 4.96 15.98
N ARG A 144 -2.25 5.49 16.37
CA ARG A 144 -2.84 5.29 17.71
C ARG A 144 -4.09 4.40 17.72
N GLN A 145 -4.60 3.99 16.56
CA GLN A 145 -5.84 3.22 16.43
C GLN A 145 -5.85 2.48 15.08
N ILE A 146 -6.32 1.23 15.07
CA ILE A 146 -6.63 0.45 13.85
C ILE A 146 -8.15 0.23 13.82
N ARG A 147 -8.77 0.37 12.65
CA ARG A 147 -10.19 0.08 12.39
C ARG A 147 -10.28 -0.82 11.15
N VAL A 148 -10.94 -1.96 11.29
CA VAL A 148 -11.17 -2.92 10.22
C VAL A 148 -12.66 -2.96 9.92
N TYR A 149 -13.02 -2.72 8.67
CA TYR A 149 -14.39 -2.70 8.15
C TYR A 149 -14.58 -3.90 7.20
N LYS A 150 -15.71 -4.59 7.35
CA LYS A 150 -16.10 -5.75 6.55
C LYS A 150 -17.18 -5.37 5.56
#